data_AF-A0A9P6PHH5-F1
#
_entry.id   AF-A0A9P6PHH5-F1
#
_cell.length_a   1.000
_cell.length_b   1.000
_cell.length_c   1.000
_cell.angle_alpha   90.00
_cell.angle_beta   90.00
_cell.angle_gamma   90.00
#
_symmetry.space_group_name_H-M   'P 1'
#
loop_
_entity.id
_entity.type
_entity.pdbx_description
1 polymer ?
#
loop_
_entity_poly.entity_id
_entity_poly.type
_entity_poly.pdbx_seq_one_letter_code
_entity_poly.pdbx_strand_id
1 'polypeptide(L)'
;MDDLVSPLSAGGLPSAGIVDAHLVLRNYPEFLFEPLVSLYLNCLSYQRVDKPQFLDTFRKADCYAAAHELVEFDIVSTTTMETLVLMHLYLAATGSEGEARNLFCLAVRQSEMLERRKRSASEKQDFHRLRCWVIQLDLAEAIRARTAPMMQSKSSLGLERMPNEQKDVDDALLAIQTEIEGLQLVVSDNTTMEQLESWRESFSQNIGGRYALRLHSIYFAGRLYAHQAEMMQALTRSDTKWQKQDWTDYFDQKTTQDCNASVEEALQLCTQAALGLVQVVALLFQSNDRCMLPELMNILSNACTVLYFGSKMIIDPQVIQQSESAIKFLVDIFESSSTMMQLPRIYQFVERWRQLQNRT
;
A
#
# COMPACT_ATOMS: atom_id res chain seq x y z
N MET A 1 -4.24 16.14 63.59
CA MET A 1 -5.51 16.89 63.58
C MET A 1 -6.08 16.78 62.19
N ASP A 2 -6.18 15.55 61.67
CA ASP A 2 -7.23 14.54 61.97
C ASP A 2 -8.41 14.83 61.01
N ASP A 3 -9.04 13.88 60.34
CA ASP A 3 -8.79 12.47 60.14
C ASP A 3 -9.65 12.07 58.92
N LEU A 4 -9.22 10.98 58.28
CA LEU A 4 -10.03 9.91 57.68
C LEU A 4 -11.57 10.06 57.63
N VAL A 5 -12.15 9.75 56.46
CA VAL A 5 -13.10 8.63 56.25
C VAL A 5 -13.54 8.61 54.77
N SER A 6 -13.15 7.56 54.04
CA SER A 6 -13.92 7.02 52.91
C SER A 6 -15.10 6.20 53.44
N PRO A 7 -16.18 6.03 52.68
CA PRO A 7 -16.35 4.69 52.15
C PRO A 7 -16.86 4.64 50.70
N LEU A 8 -16.42 3.56 50.05
CA LEU A 8 -16.91 3.01 48.79
C LEU A 8 -18.43 2.79 48.80
N SER A 9 -19.11 3.17 47.71
CA SER A 9 -20.29 2.44 47.24
C SER A 9 -20.39 2.44 45.71
N ALA A 10 -20.36 1.20 45.22
CA ALA A 10 -20.84 0.62 43.96
C ALA A 10 -21.53 1.49 42.89
N GLY A 11 -21.11 1.25 41.64
CA GLY A 11 -22.05 1.02 40.54
C GLY A 11 -22.28 2.20 39.60
N GLY A 12 -21.44 2.33 38.57
CA GLY A 12 -21.71 3.20 37.43
C GLY A 12 -20.61 3.09 36.39
N LEU A 13 -20.81 2.24 35.38
CA LEU A 13 -20.03 2.26 34.14
C LEU A 13 -20.01 3.70 33.60
N PRO A 14 -18.84 4.29 33.28
CA PRO A 14 -18.83 5.49 32.46
C PRO A 14 -19.32 5.08 31.07
N SER A 15 -20.51 5.57 30.73
CA SER A 15 -21.05 5.58 29.38
C SER A 15 -19.94 5.95 28.40
N ALA A 16 -19.67 5.05 27.45
CA ALA A 16 -18.81 5.30 26.31
C ALA A 16 -19.25 6.64 25.69
N GLY A 17 -18.45 7.68 25.93
CA GLY A 17 -18.58 8.95 25.25
C GLY A 17 -18.42 8.64 23.78
N ILE A 18 -19.54 8.74 23.05
CA ILE A 18 -19.56 8.89 21.61
C ILE A 18 -18.74 10.14 21.36
N VAL A 19 -17.46 9.95 21.02
CA VAL A 19 -16.63 11.02 20.49
C VAL A 19 -17.30 11.41 19.19
N ASP A 20 -17.81 12.62 19.21
CA ASP A 20 -18.61 13.27 18.18
C ASP A 20 -17.87 13.21 16.82
N ALA A 21 -18.23 12.24 15.98
CA ALA A 21 -17.64 12.01 14.66
C ALA A 21 -17.80 13.23 13.73
N HIS A 22 -18.67 14.18 14.08
CA HIS A 22 -18.88 15.43 13.36
C HIS A 22 -17.82 16.51 13.61
N LEU A 23 -17.01 16.40 14.68
CA LEU A 23 -15.96 17.38 15.00
C LEU A 23 -14.62 17.10 14.31
N VAL A 24 -14.45 15.92 13.70
CA VAL A 24 -13.20 15.51 13.01
C VAL A 24 -13.15 16.03 11.56
N LEU A 25 -14.26 16.51 11.00
CA LEU A 25 -14.36 16.96 9.60
C LEU A 25 -13.91 18.42 9.35
N ARG A 26 -13.51 19.18 10.38
CA ARG A 26 -13.21 20.63 10.22
C ARG A 26 -11.75 20.98 9.94
N ASN A 27 -10.83 20.03 10.00
CA ASN A 27 -9.41 20.28 9.73
C ASN A 27 -8.94 19.40 8.56
N TYR A 28 -9.34 19.77 7.35
CA TYR A 28 -8.80 19.16 6.13
C TYR A 28 -7.33 19.53 5.99
N PRO A 29 -6.42 18.57 5.86
CA PRO A 29 -5.05 18.92 5.59
C PRO A 29 -4.86 19.24 4.11
N GLU A 30 -4.61 20.51 3.78
CA GLU A 30 -4.39 20.99 2.41
C GLU A 30 -3.32 20.18 1.63
N PHE A 31 -2.40 19.53 2.35
CA PHE A 31 -1.33 18.74 1.76
C PHE A 31 -1.75 17.34 1.26
N LEU A 32 -2.90 16.79 1.68
CA LEU A 32 -3.46 15.53 1.15
C LEU A 32 -4.30 15.76 -0.10
N PHE A 33 -4.86 16.96 -0.15
CA PHE A 33 -5.72 17.43 -1.20
C PHE A 33 -4.94 17.62 -2.50
N GLU A 34 -3.75 18.23 -2.44
CA GLU A 34 -2.91 18.45 -3.62
C GLU A 34 -2.42 17.16 -4.31
N PRO A 35 -2.02 16.09 -3.61
CA PRO A 35 -1.67 14.79 -4.20
C PRO A 35 -2.87 13.99 -4.69
N LEU A 36 -4.03 14.02 -4.03
CA LEU A 36 -5.24 13.34 -4.50
C LEU A 36 -5.85 14.06 -5.72
N VAL A 37 -5.83 15.40 -5.71
CA VAL A 37 -6.19 16.22 -6.86
C VAL A 37 -5.09 16.15 -7.93
N SER A 38 -3.81 16.00 -7.60
CA SER A 38 -2.76 15.72 -8.59
C SER A 38 -2.84 14.31 -9.13
N LEU A 39 -3.27 13.30 -8.37
CA LEU A 39 -3.57 11.96 -8.86
C LEU A 39 -4.76 12.03 -9.82
N TYR A 40 -5.80 12.78 -9.46
CA TYR A 40 -6.94 13.09 -10.34
C TYR A 40 -6.52 13.88 -11.60
N LEU A 41 -5.67 14.90 -11.49
CA LEU A 41 -5.23 15.74 -12.60
C LEU A 41 -4.13 15.09 -13.46
N ASN A 42 -3.29 14.20 -12.90
CA ASN A 42 -2.23 13.49 -13.60
C ASN A 42 -2.72 12.15 -14.18
N CYS A 43 -3.78 11.55 -13.63
CA CYS A 43 -4.34 10.29 -14.13
C CYS A 43 -5.67 10.46 -14.89
N LEU A 44 -6.43 11.57 -14.73
CA LEU A 44 -7.83 11.63 -15.20
C LEU A 44 -8.26 12.85 -16.06
N SER A 45 -7.53 13.98 -16.18
CA SER A 45 -8.01 15.11 -17.00
C SER A 45 -7.44 15.14 -18.44
N TYR A 46 -8.22 14.70 -19.44
CA TYR A 46 -7.96 15.03 -20.86
C TYR A 46 -8.62 16.35 -21.29
N GLN A 47 -9.54 16.90 -20.51
CA GLN A 47 -10.00 18.27 -20.76
C GLN A 47 -9.08 19.28 -20.08
N ARG A 48 -8.77 20.37 -20.78
CA ARG A 48 -8.10 21.56 -20.23
C ARG A 48 -9.00 22.19 -19.17
N VAL A 49 -9.00 21.64 -17.96
CA VAL A 49 -9.56 22.29 -16.79
C VAL A 49 -8.55 23.32 -16.32
N ASP A 50 -9.01 24.56 -16.08
CA ASP A 50 -8.22 25.61 -15.43
C ASP A 50 -7.95 25.16 -13.98
N LYS A 51 -6.82 24.47 -13.80
CA LYS A 51 -6.41 23.81 -12.56
C LYS A 51 -6.46 24.79 -11.36
N PRO A 52 -5.99 26.05 -11.46
CA PRO A 52 -6.19 27.06 -10.43
C PRO A 52 -7.65 27.32 -10.05
N GLN A 53 -8.54 27.51 -11.02
CA GLN A 53 -9.94 27.85 -10.77
C GLN A 53 -10.74 26.69 -10.17
N PHE A 54 -10.42 25.46 -10.59
CA PHE A 54 -10.94 24.23 -9.98
C PHE A 54 -10.50 24.14 -8.51
N LEU A 55 -9.21 24.28 -8.22
CA LEU A 55 -8.70 24.25 -6.83
C LEU A 55 -9.35 25.33 -5.93
N ASP A 56 -9.58 26.54 -6.45
CA ASP A 56 -10.17 27.64 -5.68
C ASP A 56 -11.69 27.49 -5.41
N THR A 57 -12.40 26.79 -6.28
CA THR A 57 -13.82 26.45 -6.07
C THR A 57 -13.96 25.30 -5.07
N PHE A 58 -13.00 24.37 -5.06
CA PHE A 58 -13.01 23.16 -4.26
C PHE A 58 -12.48 23.34 -2.82
N ARG A 59 -11.62 24.34 -2.57
CA ARG A 59 -11.19 24.74 -1.21
C ARG A 59 -12.32 25.21 -0.29
N LYS A 60 -13.52 25.48 -0.82
CA LYS A 60 -14.63 26.15 -0.11
C LYS A 60 -15.78 25.22 0.31
N ALA A 61 -15.78 23.93 -0.04
CA ALA A 61 -16.87 23.00 0.24
C ALA A 61 -16.39 21.68 0.87
N ASP A 62 -17.19 21.09 1.77
CA ASP A 62 -17.02 19.70 2.23
C ASP A 62 -17.37 18.75 1.08
N CYS A 63 -16.39 18.53 0.19
CA CYS A 63 -16.58 17.84 -1.07
C CYS A 63 -16.89 16.35 -0.88
N TYR A 64 -16.45 15.74 0.22
CA TYR A 64 -16.82 14.37 0.55
C TYR A 64 -18.31 14.29 0.91
N ALA A 65 -18.79 15.17 1.78
CA ALA A 65 -20.22 15.24 2.11
C ALA A 65 -21.06 15.55 0.87
N ALA A 66 -20.65 16.52 0.05
CA ALA A 66 -21.34 16.86 -1.19
C ALA A 66 -21.33 15.71 -2.22
N ALA A 67 -20.20 15.03 -2.41
CA ALA A 67 -20.13 13.86 -3.29
C ALA A 67 -20.99 12.71 -2.75
N HIS A 68 -20.93 12.45 -1.44
CA HIS A 68 -21.75 11.42 -0.78
C HIS A 68 -23.26 11.70 -0.91
N GLU A 69 -23.68 12.97 -0.84
CA GLU A 69 -25.08 13.37 -1.04
C GLU A 69 -25.55 13.29 -2.51
N LEU A 70 -24.63 13.49 -3.46
CA LEU A 70 -24.93 13.51 -4.89
C LEU A 70 -24.76 12.16 -5.59
N VAL A 71 -24.04 11.21 -4.98
CA VAL A 71 -23.83 9.88 -5.54
C VAL A 71 -25.12 9.07 -5.40
N GLU A 72 -25.80 8.89 -6.53
CA GLU A 72 -26.87 7.91 -6.64
C GLU A 72 -26.26 6.51 -6.81
N PHE A 73 -26.08 5.80 -5.70
CA PHE A 73 -25.46 4.46 -5.65
C PHE A 73 -26.14 3.42 -6.55
N ASP A 74 -27.43 3.63 -6.88
CA ASP A 74 -28.23 2.77 -7.74
C ASP A 74 -28.02 3.01 -9.24
N ILE A 75 -27.47 4.16 -9.63
CA ILE A 75 -27.15 4.45 -11.04
C ILE A 75 -25.86 3.74 -11.44
N VAL A 76 -26.00 2.83 -12.39
CA VAL A 76 -24.85 2.16 -13.01
C VAL A 76 -24.30 3.01 -14.14
N SER A 77 -23.23 3.74 -13.87
CA SER A 77 -22.53 4.61 -14.84
C SER A 77 -21.03 4.64 -14.58
N THR A 78 -20.24 5.01 -15.59
CA THR A 78 -18.79 5.23 -15.43
C THR A 78 -18.49 6.34 -14.42
N THR A 79 -19.31 7.40 -14.39
CA THR A 79 -19.23 8.50 -13.41
C THR A 79 -19.46 8.03 -11.98
N THR A 80 -20.48 7.18 -11.76
CA THR A 80 -20.74 6.60 -10.44
C THR A 80 -19.56 5.74 -9.99
N MET A 81 -19.05 4.89 -10.88
CA MET A 81 -17.89 4.05 -10.59
C MET A 81 -16.64 4.86 -10.25
N GLU A 82 -16.33 5.89 -11.03
CA GLU A 82 -15.21 6.80 -10.79
C GLU A 82 -15.36 7.54 -9.45
N THR A 83 -16.56 8.01 -9.12
CA THR A 83 -16.81 8.70 -7.86
C THR A 83 -16.62 7.78 -6.66
N LEU A 84 -17.10 6.53 -6.74
CA LEU A 84 -16.90 5.53 -5.70
C LEU A 84 -15.41 5.20 -5.47
N VAL A 85 -14.62 5.11 -6.54
CA VAL A 85 -13.16 4.91 -6.43
C VAL A 85 -12.49 6.10 -5.77
N LEU A 86 -12.82 7.32 -6.17
CA LEU A 86 -12.26 8.54 -5.57
C LEU A 86 -12.60 8.66 -4.09
N MET A 87 -13.86 8.40 -3.72
CA MET A 87 -14.29 8.40 -2.33
C MET A 87 -13.60 7.30 -1.52
N HIS A 88 -13.43 6.09 -2.10
CA HIS A 88 -12.65 5.02 -1.48
C HIS A 88 -11.21 5.47 -1.19
N LEU A 89 -10.50 6.03 -2.18
CA LEU A 89 -9.12 6.48 -2.02
C LEU A 89 -8.97 7.56 -0.95
N TYR A 90 -9.92 8.50 -0.93
CA TYR A 90 -9.98 9.53 0.11
C TYR A 90 -10.11 8.91 1.50
N LEU A 91 -11.11 8.06 1.73
CA LEU A 91 -11.33 7.42 3.03
C LEU A 91 -10.17 6.51 3.44
N ALA A 92 -9.56 5.81 2.48
CA ALA A 92 -8.38 4.99 2.71
C ALA A 92 -7.18 5.84 3.17
N ALA A 93 -7.03 7.06 2.64
CA ALA A 93 -5.99 8.00 3.04
C ALA A 93 -6.26 8.64 4.42
N THR A 94 -7.53 8.94 4.74
CA THR A 94 -7.91 9.57 6.02
C THR A 94 -8.07 8.59 7.17
N GLY A 95 -8.09 7.28 6.90
CA GLY A 95 -8.08 6.22 7.91
C GLY A 95 -9.44 5.57 8.20
N SER A 96 -10.48 5.87 7.43
CA SER A 96 -11.82 5.25 7.55
C SER A 96 -11.91 3.95 6.74
N GLU A 97 -11.09 2.95 7.10
CA GLU A 97 -10.91 1.73 6.28
C GLU A 97 -12.19 0.93 6.02
N GLY A 98 -13.08 0.85 7.01
CA GLY A 98 -14.33 0.08 6.88
C GLY A 98 -15.29 0.66 5.84
N GLU A 99 -15.47 1.98 5.86
CA GLU A 99 -16.30 2.68 4.88
C GLU A 99 -15.62 2.73 3.51
N ALA A 100 -14.30 2.96 3.48
CA ALA A 100 -13.50 2.88 2.25
C ALA A 100 -13.70 1.54 1.54
N ARG A 101 -13.67 0.43 2.28
CA ARG A 101 -13.87 -0.91 1.73
C ARG A 101 -15.27 -1.11 1.17
N ASN A 102 -16.30 -0.60 1.83
CA ASN A 102 -17.68 -0.69 1.34
C ASN A 102 -17.85 0.04 0.00
N LEU A 103 -17.31 1.26 -0.12
CA LEU A 103 -17.34 2.01 -1.38
C LEU A 103 -16.57 1.30 -2.50
N PHE A 104 -15.44 0.67 -2.17
CA PHE A 104 -14.69 -0.12 -3.14
C PHE A 104 -15.47 -1.35 -3.62
N CYS A 105 -16.12 -2.09 -2.72
CA CYS A 105 -17.00 -3.20 -3.08
C CYS A 105 -18.11 -2.76 -4.05
N LEU A 106 -18.68 -1.57 -3.83
CA LEU A 106 -19.65 -0.98 -4.75
C LEU A 106 -19.02 -0.63 -6.10
N ALA A 107 -17.82 -0.06 -6.13
CA ALA A 107 -17.10 0.23 -7.38
C ALA A 107 -16.81 -1.05 -8.20
N VAL A 108 -16.38 -2.14 -7.53
CA VAL A 108 -16.18 -3.46 -8.14
C VAL A 108 -17.47 -3.98 -8.75
N ARG A 109 -18.58 -3.95 -7.99
CA ARG A 109 -19.90 -4.36 -8.49
C ARG A 109 -20.34 -3.52 -9.70
N GLN A 110 -20.15 -2.20 -9.64
CA GLN A 110 -20.47 -1.29 -10.74
C GLN A 110 -19.65 -1.64 -11.99
N SER A 111 -18.36 -1.94 -11.84
CA SER A 111 -17.48 -2.38 -12.93
C SER A 111 -17.97 -3.64 -13.63
N GLU A 112 -18.39 -4.66 -12.87
CA GLU A 112 -18.95 -5.91 -13.41
C GLU A 112 -20.28 -5.70 -14.13
N MET A 113 -21.17 -4.87 -13.56
CA MET A 113 -22.46 -4.54 -14.16
C MET A 113 -22.29 -3.76 -15.47
N LEU A 114 -21.34 -2.82 -15.48
CA LEU A 114 -20.98 -2.04 -16.65
C LEU A 114 -20.42 -2.95 -17.75
N GLU A 115 -19.51 -3.88 -17.46
CA GLU A 115 -18.89 -4.78 -18.45
C GLU A 115 -19.90 -5.43 -19.41
N ARG A 116 -21.08 -5.80 -18.91
CA ARG A 116 -22.14 -6.47 -19.67
C ARG A 116 -22.90 -5.56 -20.64
N ARG A 117 -22.67 -4.25 -20.62
CA ARG A 117 -23.38 -3.26 -21.45
C ARG A 117 -22.71 -3.04 -22.80
N LYS A 118 -23.54 -2.96 -23.86
CA LYS A 118 -23.10 -2.47 -25.18
C LYS A 118 -22.81 -0.97 -25.08
N ARG A 119 -21.70 -0.53 -25.68
CA ARG A 119 -21.16 0.84 -25.59
C ARG A 119 -20.59 1.30 -26.93
N SER A 120 -20.54 2.62 -27.13
CA SER A 120 -19.77 3.23 -28.21
C SER A 120 -18.25 3.03 -28.00
N ALA A 121 -17.43 3.27 -29.02
CA ALA A 121 -15.98 3.10 -28.92
C ALA A 121 -15.33 3.99 -27.84
N SER A 122 -15.74 5.26 -27.74
CA SER A 122 -15.26 6.20 -26.72
C SER A 122 -15.63 5.76 -25.30
N GLU A 123 -16.89 5.37 -25.09
CA GLU A 123 -17.35 4.91 -23.77
C GLU A 123 -16.71 3.58 -23.35
N LYS A 124 -16.32 2.73 -24.31
CA LYS A 124 -15.54 1.52 -24.02
C LYS A 124 -14.17 1.88 -23.50
N GLN A 125 -13.49 2.84 -24.11
CA GLN A 125 -12.16 3.27 -23.73
C GLN A 125 -12.13 3.84 -22.31
N ASP A 126 -13.05 4.76 -22.00
CA ASP A 126 -13.17 5.34 -20.65
C ASP A 126 -13.48 4.27 -19.60
N PHE A 127 -14.38 3.34 -19.93
CA PHE A 127 -14.68 2.20 -19.06
C PHE A 127 -13.46 1.30 -18.85
N HIS A 128 -12.72 0.96 -19.91
CA HIS A 128 -11.53 0.10 -19.80
C HIS A 128 -10.46 0.73 -18.91
N ARG A 129 -10.22 2.03 -19.05
CA ARG A 129 -9.31 2.79 -18.17
C ARG A 129 -9.75 2.69 -16.71
N LEU A 130 -11.00 3.04 -16.41
CA LEU A 130 -11.52 2.99 -15.05
C LEU A 130 -11.52 1.55 -14.49
N ARG A 131 -11.79 0.55 -15.33
CA ARG A 131 -11.73 -0.86 -14.93
C ARG A 131 -10.31 -1.28 -14.58
N CYS A 132 -9.30 -0.85 -15.33
CA CYS A 132 -7.89 -1.12 -14.99
C CYS A 132 -7.54 -0.53 -13.62
N TRP A 133 -8.06 0.66 -13.32
CA TRP A 133 -7.86 1.27 -12.01
C TRP A 133 -8.51 0.48 -10.87
N VAL A 134 -9.75 0.02 -11.05
CA VAL A 134 -10.41 -0.84 -10.05
C VAL A 134 -9.63 -2.15 -9.86
N ILE A 135 -9.13 -2.77 -10.93
CA ILE A 135 -8.32 -4.00 -10.84
C ILE A 135 -7.00 -3.74 -10.13
N GLN A 136 -6.31 -2.65 -10.46
CA GLN A 136 -5.07 -2.26 -9.79
C GLN A 136 -5.28 -2.08 -8.29
N LEU A 137 -6.34 -1.37 -7.89
CA LEU A 137 -6.68 -1.17 -6.48
C LEU A 137 -7.06 -2.48 -5.79
N ASP A 138 -7.83 -3.33 -6.45
CA ASP A 138 -8.23 -4.63 -5.90
C ASP A 138 -7.02 -5.53 -5.64
N LEU A 139 -6.08 -5.57 -6.59
CA LEU A 139 -4.84 -6.31 -6.43
C LEU A 139 -3.94 -5.72 -5.35
N ALA A 140 -3.78 -4.39 -5.31
CA ALA A 140 -3.00 -3.72 -4.26
C ALA A 140 -3.59 -3.99 -2.86
N GLU A 141 -4.92 -3.96 -2.75
CA GLU A 141 -5.66 -4.31 -1.54
C GLU A 141 -5.51 -5.79 -1.16
N ALA A 142 -5.57 -6.70 -2.13
CA ALA A 142 -5.31 -8.12 -1.94
C ALA A 142 -3.91 -8.39 -1.37
N ILE A 143 -2.88 -7.73 -1.91
CA ILE A 143 -1.51 -7.80 -1.38
C ILE A 143 -1.46 -7.28 0.07
N ARG A 144 -2.08 -6.11 0.30
CA ARG A 144 -2.07 -5.43 1.61
C ARG A 144 -2.74 -6.27 2.69
N ALA A 145 -3.90 -6.83 2.38
CA ALA A 145 -4.71 -7.61 3.31
C ALA A 145 -4.30 -9.10 3.35
N ARG A 146 -3.42 -9.54 2.45
CA ARG A 146 -3.10 -10.97 2.22
C ARG A 146 -4.36 -11.79 1.97
N THR A 147 -5.23 -11.29 1.10
CA THR A 147 -6.48 -11.94 0.70
C THR A 147 -6.52 -12.16 -0.80
N ALA A 148 -7.41 -13.03 -1.27
CA ALA A 148 -7.68 -13.12 -2.71
C ALA A 148 -8.30 -11.80 -3.24
N PRO A 149 -7.99 -11.39 -4.48
CA PRO A 149 -8.62 -10.26 -5.14
C PRO A 149 -10.11 -10.53 -5.36
N MET A 150 -10.94 -9.49 -5.29
CA MET A 150 -12.38 -9.58 -5.54
C MET A 150 -12.67 -9.78 -7.03
N MET A 151 -11.88 -9.16 -7.90
CA MET A 151 -11.98 -9.23 -9.34
C MET A 151 -11.11 -10.37 -9.88
N GLN A 152 -11.74 -11.28 -10.62
CA GLN A 152 -10.97 -12.23 -11.44
C GLN A 152 -10.39 -11.49 -12.64
N SER A 153 -9.10 -11.20 -12.58
CA SER A 153 -8.39 -10.67 -13.74
C SER A 153 -8.34 -11.74 -14.83
N LYS A 154 -9.13 -11.57 -15.89
CA LYS A 154 -8.88 -12.29 -17.13
C LYS A 154 -7.62 -11.67 -17.73
N SER A 155 -6.60 -12.49 -17.97
CA SER A 155 -5.22 -12.16 -18.37
C SER A 155 -5.05 -11.41 -19.70
N SER A 156 -6.09 -10.78 -20.21
CA SER A 156 -6.06 -9.93 -21.40
C SER A 156 -6.86 -8.65 -21.14
N LEU A 157 -6.33 -7.76 -20.30
CA LEU A 157 -6.73 -6.36 -20.32
C LEU A 157 -6.19 -5.73 -21.60
N GLY A 158 -6.89 -5.95 -22.71
CA GLY A 158 -6.65 -5.24 -23.95
C GLY A 158 -7.05 -3.78 -23.80
N LEU A 159 -6.20 -2.96 -23.17
CA LEU A 159 -6.22 -1.52 -23.41
C LEU A 159 -5.73 -1.35 -24.85
N GLU A 160 -6.68 -1.24 -25.79
CA GLU A 160 -6.37 -0.79 -27.14
C GLU A 160 -5.62 0.55 -27.04
N ARG A 161 -4.49 0.67 -27.74
CA ARG A 161 -3.69 1.90 -27.82
C ARG A 161 -4.61 3.10 -28.03
N MET A 162 -4.53 4.10 -27.15
CA MET A 162 -5.23 5.37 -27.35
C MET A 162 -4.76 5.94 -28.70
N PRO A 163 -5.66 6.28 -29.63
CA PRO A 163 -5.26 6.90 -30.87
C PRO A 163 -4.82 8.33 -30.59
N ASN A 164 -3.52 8.60 -30.81
CA ASN A 164 -2.88 9.91 -30.81
C ASN A 164 -3.07 10.75 -29.52
N GLU A 165 -2.07 10.75 -28.63
CA GLU A 165 -1.65 11.95 -27.88
C GLU A 165 -0.33 11.69 -27.13
N GLN A 166 0.35 12.77 -26.68
CA GLN A 166 1.76 12.82 -26.25
C GLN A 166 2.37 11.56 -25.60
N LYS A 167 3.65 11.29 -25.90
CA LYS A 167 4.51 10.23 -25.33
C LYS A 167 4.32 9.93 -23.82
N ASP A 168 4.05 10.94 -22.99
CA ASP A 168 3.83 10.81 -21.54
C ASP A 168 2.53 10.05 -21.16
N VAL A 169 1.50 10.15 -22.00
CA VAL A 169 0.24 9.39 -21.86
C VAL A 169 0.45 7.91 -22.14
N ASP A 170 1.20 7.60 -23.20
CA ASP A 170 1.51 6.22 -23.59
C ASP A 170 2.36 5.54 -22.49
N ASP A 171 3.33 6.27 -21.92
CA ASP A 171 4.17 5.78 -20.82
C ASP A 171 3.33 5.52 -19.55
N ALA A 172 2.34 6.37 -19.24
CA ALA A 172 1.46 6.20 -18.09
C ALA A 172 0.53 4.98 -18.23
N LEU A 173 -0.04 4.75 -19.42
CA LEU A 173 -0.90 3.60 -19.69
C LEU A 173 -0.11 2.29 -19.69
N LEU A 174 1.07 2.30 -20.31
CA LEU A 174 2.00 1.17 -20.25
C LEU A 174 2.39 0.86 -18.81
N ALA A 175 2.68 1.89 -18.00
CA ALA A 175 2.97 1.71 -16.58
C ALA A 175 1.82 1.08 -15.79
N ILE A 176 0.57 1.49 -16.02
CA ILE A 176 -0.59 0.88 -15.36
C ILE A 176 -0.74 -0.60 -15.76
N GLN A 177 -0.55 -0.92 -17.04
CA GLN A 177 -0.61 -2.31 -17.50
C GLN A 177 0.47 -3.16 -16.84
N THR A 178 1.71 -2.70 -16.89
CA THR A 178 2.87 -3.37 -16.29
C THR A 178 2.73 -3.48 -14.78
N GLU A 179 2.13 -2.48 -14.13
CA GLU A 179 1.82 -2.53 -12.70
C GLU A 179 0.79 -3.61 -12.38
N ILE A 180 -0.30 -3.70 -13.15
CA ILE A 180 -1.32 -4.74 -12.96
C ILE A 180 -0.70 -6.14 -13.15
N GLU A 181 0.16 -6.32 -14.14
CA GLU A 181 0.91 -7.57 -14.35
C GLU A 181 1.79 -7.90 -13.13
N GLY A 182 2.55 -6.92 -12.63
CA GLY A 182 3.37 -7.09 -11.44
C GLY A 182 2.55 -7.45 -10.20
N LEU A 183 1.46 -6.73 -9.95
CA LEU A 183 0.58 -6.99 -8.83
C LEU A 183 -0.04 -8.39 -8.91
N GLN A 184 -0.43 -8.86 -10.11
CA GLN A 184 -0.91 -10.24 -10.30
C GLN A 184 0.15 -11.28 -9.96
N LEU A 185 1.41 -11.04 -10.32
CA LEU A 185 2.52 -11.90 -9.93
C LEU A 185 2.66 -11.91 -8.41
N VAL A 186 2.62 -10.75 -7.74
CA VAL A 186 2.79 -10.70 -6.28
C VAL A 186 1.62 -11.36 -5.51
N VAL A 187 0.39 -11.25 -6.03
CA VAL A 187 -0.80 -11.87 -5.43
C VAL A 187 -0.85 -13.39 -5.66
N SER A 188 -0.24 -13.90 -6.72
CA SER A 188 -0.33 -15.32 -7.07
C SER A 188 0.61 -16.18 -6.23
N ASP A 189 0.06 -17.21 -5.56
CA ASP A 189 0.83 -18.19 -4.78
C ASP A 189 1.80 -19.03 -5.63
N ASN A 190 1.64 -19.05 -6.95
CA ASN A 190 2.43 -19.87 -7.88
C ASN A 190 3.54 -19.09 -8.58
N THR A 191 3.75 -17.83 -8.22
CA THR A 191 4.76 -16.99 -8.88
C THR A 191 6.16 -17.46 -8.55
N THR A 192 6.95 -17.70 -9.59
CA THR A 192 8.37 -18.03 -9.44
C THR A 192 9.24 -16.77 -9.42
N MET A 193 10.41 -16.85 -8.78
CA MET A 193 11.38 -15.75 -8.81
C MET A 193 11.81 -15.40 -10.24
N GLU A 194 11.90 -16.38 -11.14
CA GLU A 194 12.21 -16.15 -12.57
C GLU A 194 11.15 -15.28 -13.26
N GLN A 195 9.86 -15.45 -12.93
CA GLN A 195 8.78 -14.63 -13.47
C GLN A 195 8.87 -13.18 -12.98
N LEU A 196 9.19 -12.98 -11.69
CA LEU A 196 9.38 -11.64 -11.13
C LEU A 196 10.60 -10.92 -11.72
N GLU A 197 11.72 -11.61 -11.92
CA GLU A 197 12.90 -11.02 -12.55
C GLU A 197 12.65 -10.70 -14.04
N SER A 198 12.02 -11.61 -14.78
CA SER A 198 11.65 -11.37 -16.18
C SER A 198 10.72 -10.15 -16.34
N TRP A 199 9.73 -10.02 -15.45
CA TRP A 199 8.86 -8.85 -15.41
C TRP A 199 9.63 -7.56 -15.09
N ARG A 200 10.59 -7.61 -14.14
CA ARG A 200 11.45 -6.47 -13.82
C ARG A 200 12.31 -6.02 -15.00
N GLU A 201 12.94 -6.97 -15.69
CA GLU A 201 13.78 -6.69 -16.86
C GLU A 201 12.96 -6.04 -17.97
N SER A 202 11.74 -6.54 -18.20
CA SER A 202 10.80 -5.98 -19.18
C SER A 202 10.51 -4.50 -18.92
N PHE A 203 10.18 -4.12 -17.68
CA PHE A 203 9.84 -2.72 -17.42
C PHE A 203 11.04 -1.80 -17.29
N SER A 204 12.20 -2.31 -16.85
CA SER A 204 13.42 -1.50 -16.69
C SER A 204 13.96 -0.96 -18.03
N GLN A 205 13.62 -1.62 -19.13
CA GLN A 205 14.01 -1.21 -20.48
C GLN A 205 13.01 -0.22 -21.12
N ASN A 206 11.76 -0.26 -20.69
CA ASN A 206 10.64 0.38 -21.39
C ASN A 206 10.02 1.54 -20.63
N ILE A 207 10.15 1.58 -19.29
CA ILE A 207 9.47 2.54 -18.43
C ILE A 207 10.50 3.27 -17.58
N GLY A 208 10.55 4.61 -17.73
CA GLY A 208 11.48 5.48 -17.02
C GLY A 208 10.79 6.38 -15.98
N GLY A 209 11.62 7.11 -15.23
CA GLY A 209 11.16 8.19 -14.33
C GLY A 209 10.31 7.71 -13.15
N ARG A 210 9.26 8.46 -12.82
CA ARG A 210 8.40 8.20 -11.64
C ARG A 210 7.70 6.85 -11.67
N TYR A 211 7.30 6.40 -12.85
CA TYR A 211 6.60 5.13 -13.03
C TYR A 211 7.50 3.94 -12.70
N ALA A 212 8.80 4.04 -13.01
CA ALA A 212 9.77 2.99 -12.68
C ALA A 212 9.91 2.78 -11.17
N LEU A 213 9.86 3.84 -10.34
CA LEU A 213 9.93 3.72 -8.89
C LEU A 213 8.74 2.96 -8.31
N ARG A 214 7.54 3.16 -8.88
CA ARG A 214 6.33 2.40 -8.54
C ARG A 214 6.50 0.92 -8.84
N LEU A 215 6.95 0.59 -10.03
CA LEU A 215 7.18 -0.80 -10.45
C LEU A 215 8.29 -1.47 -9.61
N HIS A 216 9.36 -0.75 -9.29
CA HIS A 216 10.38 -1.25 -8.38
C HIS A 216 9.86 -1.52 -6.96
N SER A 217 8.95 -0.68 -6.44
CA SER A 217 8.33 -0.94 -5.13
C SER A 217 7.53 -2.25 -5.12
N ILE A 218 6.79 -2.55 -6.20
CA ILE A 218 6.04 -3.79 -6.37
C ILE A 218 6.99 -4.98 -6.51
N TYR A 219 8.07 -4.83 -7.29
CA TYR A 219 9.10 -5.87 -7.43
C TYR A 219 9.73 -6.24 -6.08
N PHE A 220 10.16 -5.25 -5.28
CA PHE A 220 10.75 -5.53 -3.98
C PHE A 220 9.73 -6.08 -2.98
N ALA A 221 8.46 -5.66 -3.06
CA ALA A 221 7.39 -6.28 -2.28
C ALA A 221 7.19 -7.76 -2.65
N GLY A 222 7.17 -8.06 -3.96
CA GLY A 222 7.09 -9.43 -4.47
C GLY A 222 8.23 -10.31 -3.97
N ARG A 223 9.47 -9.83 -4.08
CA ARG A 223 10.65 -10.52 -3.56
C ARG A 223 10.58 -10.76 -2.05
N LEU A 224 10.17 -9.74 -1.30
CA LEU A 224 10.01 -9.85 0.14
C LEU A 224 9.03 -10.98 0.49
N TYR A 225 7.87 -11.04 -0.18
CA TYR A 225 6.87 -12.07 0.09
C TYR A 225 7.28 -13.46 -0.40
N ALA A 226 7.93 -13.57 -1.57
CA ALA A 226 8.44 -14.84 -2.08
C ALA A 226 9.47 -15.45 -1.10
N HIS A 227 10.46 -14.67 -0.69
CA HIS A 227 11.49 -15.16 0.24
C HIS A 227 10.93 -15.39 1.65
N GLN A 228 9.91 -14.64 2.09
CA GLN A 228 9.19 -14.95 3.33
C GLN A 228 8.48 -16.31 3.25
N ALA A 229 7.86 -16.62 2.10
CA ALA A 229 7.22 -17.91 1.90
C ALA A 229 8.25 -19.05 1.88
N GLU A 230 9.39 -18.87 1.22
CA GLU A 230 10.52 -19.82 1.23
C GLU A 230 11.02 -20.06 2.66
N MET A 231 11.22 -19.00 3.44
CA MET A 231 11.61 -19.09 4.85
C MET A 231 10.60 -19.89 5.67
N MET A 232 9.31 -19.62 5.52
CA MET A 232 8.25 -20.36 6.22
C MET A 232 8.18 -21.84 5.78
N GLN A 233 8.41 -22.13 4.50
CA GLN A 233 8.47 -23.52 4.00
C GLN A 233 9.69 -24.25 4.56
N ALA A 234 10.85 -23.60 4.62
CA ALA A 234 12.06 -24.16 5.20
C ALA A 234 11.88 -24.51 6.69
N LEU A 235 11.27 -23.59 7.45
CA LEU A 235 10.87 -23.82 8.84
C LEU A 235 9.92 -25.02 8.97
N THR A 236 8.86 -25.07 8.15
CA THR A 236 7.86 -26.16 8.19
C THR A 236 8.46 -27.53 7.82
N ARG A 237 9.38 -27.60 6.85
CA ARG A 237 10.08 -28.86 6.49
C ARG A 237 10.97 -29.36 7.62
N SER A 238 11.54 -28.42 8.37
CA SER A 238 12.41 -28.76 9.48
C SER A 238 11.64 -29.31 10.70
N ASP A 239 10.33 -28.98 10.84
CA ASP A 239 9.44 -29.22 12.01
C ASP A 239 9.42 -30.66 12.56
N THR A 240 9.70 -31.67 11.73
CA THR A 240 9.85 -33.07 12.20
C THR A 240 11.03 -33.31 13.15
N LYS A 241 12.03 -32.43 13.15
CA LYS A 241 13.15 -32.43 14.12
C LYS A 241 12.88 -31.57 15.36
N TRP A 242 11.99 -30.57 15.28
CA TRP A 242 11.73 -29.57 16.33
C TRP A 242 10.85 -30.10 17.46
N GLN A 243 9.96 -31.05 17.17
CA GLN A 243 9.08 -31.65 18.18
C GLN A 243 9.81 -32.54 19.22
N LYS A 244 11.12 -32.80 19.07
CA LYS A 244 11.84 -33.80 19.88
C LYS A 244 12.81 -33.25 20.92
N GLN A 245 12.99 -31.94 21.05
CA GLN A 245 13.92 -31.40 22.05
C GLN A 245 13.34 -30.16 22.73
N ASP A 246 13.43 -30.13 24.06
CA ASP A 246 13.20 -28.93 24.89
C ASP A 246 14.25 -27.88 24.54
N TRP A 247 13.89 -26.90 23.70
CA TRP A 247 14.77 -25.80 23.33
C TRP A 247 14.31 -24.49 23.97
N THR A 248 15.28 -23.74 24.50
CA THR A 248 15.07 -22.43 25.12
C THR A 248 15.20 -21.26 24.14
N ASP A 249 15.84 -21.43 22.98
CA ASP A 249 15.86 -20.45 21.88
C ASP A 249 16.31 -21.07 20.54
N TYR A 250 15.71 -20.65 19.40
CA TYR A 250 15.93 -21.20 18.05
C TYR A 250 17.38 -20.97 17.56
N PHE A 251 18.00 -19.86 17.96
CA PHE A 251 19.30 -19.40 17.45
C PHE A 251 20.49 -19.71 18.38
N ASP A 252 20.24 -20.14 19.62
CA ASP A 252 21.31 -20.40 20.59
C ASP A 252 22.01 -21.74 20.39
N GLN A 253 21.38 -22.69 19.68
CA GLN A 253 21.94 -24.02 19.46
C GLN A 253 22.31 -24.21 17.99
N LYS A 254 23.62 -24.07 17.73
CA LYS A 254 24.29 -24.41 16.47
C LYS A 254 24.21 -25.92 16.17
N THR A 255 23.01 -26.43 15.86
CA THR A 255 22.83 -27.85 15.57
C THR A 255 22.12 -28.04 14.23
N THR A 256 22.81 -28.77 13.34
CA THR A 256 22.52 -29.16 11.95
C THR A 256 22.67 -28.09 10.84
N GLN A 257 23.78 -28.20 10.10
CA GLN A 257 24.23 -27.30 9.03
C GLN A 257 23.25 -27.09 7.86
N ASP A 258 22.43 -28.08 7.50
CA ASP A 258 21.68 -28.00 6.24
C ASP A 258 20.34 -27.23 6.34
N CYS A 259 19.59 -27.37 7.45
CA CYS A 259 18.32 -26.67 7.61
C CYS A 259 18.50 -25.20 8.00
N ASN A 260 19.51 -24.92 8.83
CA ASN A 260 19.80 -23.56 9.28
C ASN A 260 20.30 -22.70 8.11
N ALA A 261 21.09 -23.29 7.19
CA ALA A 261 21.56 -22.59 5.99
C ALA A 261 20.42 -22.09 5.09
N SER A 262 19.36 -22.88 4.88
CA SER A 262 18.25 -22.49 4.01
C SER A 262 17.38 -21.38 4.61
N VAL A 263 17.13 -21.42 5.93
CA VAL A 263 16.40 -20.35 6.63
C VAL A 263 17.22 -19.06 6.68
N GLU A 264 18.52 -19.17 6.96
CA GLU A 264 19.44 -18.03 6.95
C GLU A 264 19.57 -17.40 5.56
N GLU A 265 19.67 -18.22 4.50
CA GLU A 265 19.72 -17.75 3.10
C GLU A 265 18.43 -17.00 2.73
N ALA A 266 17.26 -17.58 3.01
CA ALA A 266 15.98 -16.93 2.75
C ALA A 266 15.83 -15.62 3.54
N LEU A 267 16.31 -15.57 4.79
CA LEU A 267 16.31 -14.37 5.62
C LEU A 267 17.24 -13.28 5.07
N GLN A 268 18.43 -13.65 4.59
CA GLN A 268 19.34 -12.72 3.93
C GLN A 268 18.72 -12.13 2.66
N LEU A 269 18.06 -12.96 1.84
CA LEU A 269 17.35 -12.51 0.65
C LEU A 269 16.14 -11.60 0.99
N CYS A 270 15.39 -11.92 2.05
CA CYS A 270 14.34 -11.03 2.59
C CYS A 270 14.92 -9.67 3.00
N THR A 271 16.07 -9.68 3.68
CA THR A 271 16.76 -8.48 4.15
C THR A 271 17.21 -7.60 2.98
N GLN A 272 17.77 -8.21 1.93
CA GLN A 272 18.12 -7.51 0.70
C GLN A 272 16.91 -6.88 0.01
N ALA A 273 15.78 -7.60 -0.07
CA ALA A 273 14.54 -7.07 -0.64
C ALA A 273 14.00 -5.89 0.18
N ALA A 274 14.04 -5.99 1.52
CA ALA A 274 13.63 -4.92 2.43
C ALA A 274 14.51 -3.67 2.27
N LEU A 275 15.84 -3.83 2.17
CA LEU A 275 16.77 -2.73 1.89
C LEU A 275 16.51 -2.08 0.53
N GLY A 276 16.20 -2.88 -0.50
CA GLY A 276 15.79 -2.37 -1.81
C GLY A 276 14.53 -1.51 -1.74
N LEU A 277 13.53 -1.92 -0.94
CA LEU A 277 12.33 -1.12 -0.72
C LEU A 277 12.63 0.21 0.00
N VAL A 278 13.54 0.20 0.98
CA VAL A 278 14.01 1.44 1.65
C VAL A 278 14.69 2.39 0.67
N GLN A 279 15.50 1.86 -0.24
CA GLN A 279 16.14 2.65 -1.30
C GLN A 279 15.12 3.30 -2.24
N VAL A 280 14.05 2.57 -2.61
CA VAL A 280 12.95 3.14 -3.39
C VAL A 280 12.30 4.32 -2.65
N VAL A 281 12.04 4.19 -1.34
CA VAL A 281 11.52 5.30 -0.53
C VAL A 281 12.47 6.49 -0.53
N ALA A 282 13.78 6.27 -0.38
CA ALA A 282 14.76 7.35 -0.44
C ALA A 282 14.70 8.10 -1.76
N LEU A 283 14.61 7.38 -2.88
CA LEU A 283 14.48 7.97 -4.21
C LEU A 283 13.16 8.74 -4.38
N LEU A 284 12.04 8.24 -3.84
CA LEU A 284 10.75 8.94 -3.85
C LEU A 284 10.79 10.26 -3.07
N PHE A 285 11.50 10.30 -1.92
CA PHE A 285 11.71 11.56 -1.21
C PHE A 285 12.62 12.52 -1.97
N GLN A 286 13.70 12.02 -2.60
CA GLN A 286 14.62 12.83 -3.40
C GLN A 286 13.97 13.43 -4.65
N SER A 287 13.10 12.67 -5.32
CA SER A 287 12.34 13.13 -6.48
C SER A 287 11.11 13.96 -6.11
N ASN A 288 10.82 14.13 -4.81
CA ASN A 288 9.61 14.74 -4.28
C ASN A 288 8.31 14.05 -4.74
N ASP A 289 8.37 12.75 -5.08
CA ASP A 289 7.22 11.94 -5.47
C ASP A 289 6.71 11.12 -4.27
N ARG A 290 6.00 11.80 -3.37
CA ARG A 290 5.56 11.22 -2.09
C ARG A 290 4.19 10.56 -2.15
N CYS A 291 3.50 10.64 -3.29
CA CYS A 291 2.08 10.28 -3.40
C CYS A 291 1.81 8.79 -3.15
N MET A 292 2.78 7.92 -3.47
CA MET A 292 2.67 6.48 -3.28
C MET A 292 3.02 5.99 -1.88
N LEU A 293 3.73 6.81 -1.09
CA LEU A 293 4.23 6.37 0.22
C LEU A 293 3.12 5.91 1.18
N PRO A 294 1.93 6.54 1.24
CA PRO A 294 0.83 6.05 2.06
C PRO A 294 0.38 4.62 1.70
N GLU A 295 0.39 4.26 0.41
CA GLU A 295 0.03 2.92 -0.08
C GLU A 295 1.06 1.86 0.34
N LEU A 296 2.33 2.26 0.46
CA LEU A 296 3.44 1.36 0.80
C LEU A 296 3.58 1.09 2.31
N MET A 297 2.86 1.78 3.19
CA MET A 297 3.08 1.72 4.65
C MET A 297 3.03 0.31 5.24
N ASN A 298 2.11 -0.54 4.79
CA ASN A 298 2.02 -1.91 5.28
C ASN A 298 3.19 -2.78 4.80
N ILE A 299 3.59 -2.61 3.54
CA ILE A 299 4.74 -3.32 2.96
C ILE A 299 6.03 -2.85 3.65
N LEU A 300 6.18 -1.55 3.87
CA LEU A 300 7.30 -0.98 4.62
C LEU A 300 7.35 -1.44 6.07
N SER A 301 6.19 -1.57 6.73
CA SER A 301 6.13 -2.14 8.07
C SER A 301 6.57 -3.61 8.09
N ASN A 302 6.22 -4.38 7.05
CA ASN A 302 6.70 -5.77 6.91
C ASN A 302 8.21 -5.81 6.65
N ALA A 303 8.73 -4.93 5.79
CA ALA A 303 10.15 -4.79 5.53
C ALA A 303 10.93 -4.43 6.81
N CYS A 304 10.45 -3.45 7.59
CA CYS A 304 11.06 -3.07 8.86
C CYS A 304 11.01 -4.22 9.89
N THR A 305 9.97 -5.05 9.86
CA THR A 305 9.89 -6.26 10.70
C THR A 305 11.01 -7.24 10.35
N VAL A 306 11.22 -7.50 9.05
CA VAL A 306 12.35 -8.32 8.60
C VAL A 306 13.69 -7.69 8.98
N LEU A 307 13.89 -6.39 8.78
CA LEU A 307 15.14 -5.71 9.12
C LEU A 307 15.43 -5.77 10.62
N TYR A 308 14.42 -5.53 11.47
CA TYR A 308 14.60 -5.47 12.92
C TYR A 308 14.80 -6.84 13.57
N PHE A 309 14.02 -7.85 13.17
CA PHE A 309 14.18 -9.19 13.73
C PHE A 309 15.29 -9.96 13.01
N GLY A 310 15.43 -9.77 11.69
CA GLY A 310 16.48 -10.39 10.90
C GLY A 310 17.88 -9.93 11.32
N SER A 311 18.07 -8.66 11.68
CA SER A 311 19.36 -8.20 12.23
C SER A 311 19.73 -8.88 13.55
N LYS A 312 18.76 -9.35 14.33
CA LYS A 312 19.02 -10.09 15.58
C LYS A 312 19.35 -11.56 15.32
N MET A 313 19.03 -12.06 14.14
CA MET A 313 19.19 -13.46 13.75
C MET A 313 20.41 -13.67 12.83
N ILE A 314 20.86 -12.63 12.13
CA ILE A 314 22.03 -12.65 11.25
C ILE A 314 23.29 -12.27 12.04
N ILE A 315 24.36 -13.06 11.90
CA ILE A 315 25.63 -12.84 12.61
C ILE A 315 26.49 -11.75 11.95
N ASP A 316 26.26 -11.44 10.68
CA ASP A 316 27.05 -10.47 9.91
C ASP A 316 26.87 -9.02 10.46
N PRO A 317 27.90 -8.42 11.09
CA PRO A 317 27.82 -7.09 11.67
C PRO A 317 27.47 -6.00 10.66
N GLN A 318 27.84 -6.19 9.39
CA GLN A 318 27.56 -5.22 8.33
C GLN A 318 26.06 -5.17 8.03
N VAL A 319 25.40 -6.33 7.99
CA VAL A 319 23.95 -6.42 7.74
C VAL A 319 23.16 -5.84 8.92
N ILE A 320 23.63 -6.05 10.15
CA ILE A 320 23.04 -5.45 11.35
C ILE A 320 23.06 -3.93 11.25
N GLN A 321 24.24 -3.35 11.02
CA GLN A 321 24.41 -1.90 10.93
C GLN A 321 23.57 -1.30 9.79
N GLN A 322 23.53 -1.96 8.63
CA GLN A 322 22.71 -1.52 7.50
C GLN A 322 21.22 -1.55 7.82
N SER A 323 20.75 -2.60 8.50
CA SER A 323 19.34 -2.75 8.89
C SER A 323 18.91 -1.68 9.88
N GLU A 324 19.70 -1.44 10.92
CA GLU A 324 19.44 -0.38 11.91
C GLU A 324 19.45 1.02 11.27
N SER A 325 20.45 1.29 10.43
CA SER A 325 20.54 2.55 9.69
C SER A 325 19.36 2.75 8.75
N ALA A 326 18.87 1.69 8.11
CA ALA A 326 17.73 1.75 7.19
C ALA A 326 16.42 2.08 7.92
N ILE A 327 16.16 1.44 9.06
CA ILE A 327 14.96 1.75 9.88
C ILE A 327 15.06 3.19 10.40
N LYS A 328 16.24 3.61 10.89
CA LYS A 328 16.46 4.98 11.38
C LYS A 328 16.24 6.01 10.28
N PHE A 329 16.79 5.77 9.10
CA PHE A 329 16.55 6.61 7.93
C PHE A 329 15.06 6.77 7.64
N LEU A 330 14.27 5.68 7.66
CA LEU A 330 12.83 5.76 7.42
C LEU A 330 12.11 6.60 8.48
N VAL A 331 12.42 6.40 9.76
CA VAL A 331 11.83 7.19 10.85
C VAL A 331 12.17 8.68 10.67
N ASP A 332 13.45 9.00 10.52
CA ASP A 332 13.94 10.37 10.39
C ASP A 332 13.35 11.08 9.15
N ILE A 333 13.28 10.39 8.00
CA ILE A 333 12.80 11.01 6.76
C ILE A 333 11.30 11.28 6.78
N PHE A 334 10.49 10.40 7.36
CA PHE A 334 9.05 10.66 7.53
C PHE A 334 8.81 11.76 8.57
N GLU A 335 9.53 11.76 9.69
CA GLU A 335 9.44 12.82 10.71
C GLU A 335 9.80 14.20 10.18
N SER A 336 10.79 14.27 9.28
CA SER A 336 11.19 15.53 8.65
C SER A 336 10.10 16.16 7.78
N SER A 337 9.08 15.39 7.39
CA SER A 337 7.97 15.82 6.56
C SER A 337 6.71 16.05 7.40
N SER A 338 6.54 17.28 7.90
CA SER A 338 5.38 17.70 8.72
C SER A 338 4.03 17.46 8.06
N THR A 339 3.97 17.51 6.73
CA THR A 339 2.78 17.15 5.94
C THR A 339 2.48 15.65 6.08
N MET A 340 3.42 14.78 5.70
CA MET A 340 3.26 13.33 5.81
C MET A 340 2.93 12.85 7.24
N MET A 341 3.48 13.48 8.27
CA MET A 341 3.19 13.14 9.68
C MET A 341 1.75 13.44 10.12
N GLN A 342 0.99 14.22 9.37
CA GLN A 342 -0.44 14.44 9.64
C GLN A 342 -1.30 13.25 9.16
N LEU A 343 -0.75 12.34 8.35
CA LEU A 343 -1.43 11.11 7.97
C LEU A 343 -1.42 10.10 9.12
N PRO A 344 -2.58 9.63 9.62
CA PRO A 344 -2.63 8.71 10.75
C PRO A 344 -1.81 7.44 10.55
N ARG A 345 -1.82 6.86 9.34
CA ARG A 345 -1.04 5.66 9.02
C ARG A 345 0.47 5.89 9.10
N ILE A 346 0.95 7.03 8.62
CA ILE A 346 2.38 7.37 8.64
C ILE A 346 2.82 7.69 10.07
N TYR A 347 2.01 8.47 10.80
CA TYR A 347 2.24 8.74 12.20
C TYR A 347 2.37 7.45 13.02
N GLN A 348 1.41 6.52 12.86
CA GLN A 348 1.44 5.23 13.55
C GLN A 348 2.66 4.39 13.16
N PHE A 349 3.05 4.39 11.88
CA PHE A 349 4.26 3.73 11.41
C PHE A 349 5.50 4.29 12.11
N VAL A 350 5.67 5.61 12.11
CA VAL A 350 6.81 6.30 12.72
C VAL A 350 6.87 6.04 14.23
N GLU A 351 5.75 6.22 14.94
CA GLU A 351 5.68 5.96 16.40
C GLU A 351 6.07 4.52 16.75
N ARG A 352 5.53 3.55 15.99
CA ARG A 352 5.83 2.13 16.20
C ARG A 352 7.33 1.86 16.09
N TRP A 353 7.97 2.33 15.03
CA TRP A 353 9.38 2.02 14.76
C TRP A 353 10.32 2.84 15.65
N ARG A 354 9.98 4.09 15.98
CA ARG A 354 10.72 4.90 16.96
C ARG A 354 10.74 4.24 18.33
N GLN A 355 9.60 3.74 18.80
CA GLN A 355 9.51 3.06 20.10
C GLN A 355 10.35 1.77 20.15
N LEU A 356 10.43 1.03 19.04
CA LEU A 356 11.24 -0.18 18.96
C LEU A 356 12.74 0.12 18.92
N GLN A 357 13.15 1.21 18.26
CA GLN A 357 14.54 1.68 18.23
C GLN A 357 15.04 2.18 19.59
N ASN A 358 14.16 2.74 20.42
CA ASN A 358 14.54 3.20 21.76
C ASN A 358 14.62 2.06 22.80
N ARG A 359 14.26 0.83 22.42
CA ARG A 359 14.31 -0.37 23.28
C ARG A 359 15.54 -1.25 23.04
N THR A 360 16.28 -0.99 21.96
CA THR A 360 17.64 -1.48 21.73
C THR A 360 18.63 -0.56 22.40
#